data_AF-A0A4R8G2H0-F1
#
_entry.id   AF-A0A4R8G2H0-F1
#
_cell.length_a   1.000
_cell.length_b   1.000
_cell.length_c   1.000
_cell.angle_alpha   90.00
_cell.angle_beta   90.00
_cell.angle_gamma   90.00
#
_symmetry.space_group_name_H-M   'P 1'
#
loop_
_entity.id
_entity.type
_entity.pdbx_description
1 polymer ?
#
loop_
_entity_poly.entity_id
_entity_poly.type
_entity_poly.pdbx_seq_one_letter_code
_entity_poly.pdbx_strand_id
1 'polypeptide(L)'
;MAIERVKNDGGNWPPSIAELCLRLKPSMADFGLTDPEVAFKEACSHAGNVHGHAWSHQAVREAGAATGFWDLSHVASDIERSRLRKIFLAEYEAICNRVMAGGNVSNVALLESDDMKSAIERAEAAANEESERRMRDFWASRGEEPPKTPREALDRMKGMLDEGGAA
;
A
#
# COMPACT_ATOMS: atom_id res chain seq x y z
N MET A 1 -15.72 32.33 8.88
CA MET A 1 -15.05 31.49 9.90
C MET A 1 -16.03 30.51 10.53
N ALA A 2 -15.58 29.38 11.10
CA ALA A 2 -16.46 28.31 11.60
C ALA A 2 -17.48 28.75 12.67
N ILE A 3 -17.12 29.72 13.51
CA ILE A 3 -18.00 30.30 14.53
C ILE A 3 -19.18 31.10 13.93
N GLU A 4 -18.97 31.76 12.78
CA GLU A 4 -20.03 32.53 12.10
C GLU A 4 -21.07 31.60 11.47
N ARG A 5 -20.67 30.42 10.95
CA ARG A 5 -21.59 29.40 10.46
C ARG A 5 -22.56 28.95 11.58
N VAL A 6 -22.01 28.67 12.75
CA VAL A 6 -22.79 28.25 13.94
C VAL A 6 -23.75 29.34 14.43
N LYS A 7 -23.39 30.62 14.30
CA LYS A 7 -24.29 31.75 14.62
C LYS A 7 -25.44 31.89 13.62
N ASN A 8 -25.18 31.62 12.34
CA ASN A 8 -26.15 31.83 11.27
C ASN A 8 -27.19 30.71 11.15
N ASP A 9 -26.93 29.52 11.73
CA ASP A 9 -27.85 28.37 11.71
C ASP A 9 -29.07 28.52 12.64
N GLY A 10 -29.24 29.66 13.33
CA GLY A 10 -30.47 30.01 14.06
C GLY A 10 -30.74 29.18 15.33
N GLY A 11 -29.75 28.45 15.85
CA GLY A 11 -29.86 27.63 17.06
C GLY A 11 -29.62 28.39 18.37
N ASN A 12 -29.66 27.64 19.49
CA ASN A 12 -29.35 28.18 20.82
C ASN A 12 -27.92 28.73 20.87
N TRP A 13 -27.78 30.00 21.26
CA TRP A 13 -26.50 30.69 21.36
C TRP A 13 -26.21 31.14 22.80
N PRO A 14 -25.05 30.77 23.38
CA PRO A 14 -24.02 29.89 22.82
C PRO A 14 -24.47 28.40 22.83
N PRO A 15 -24.04 27.60 21.84
CA PRO A 15 -24.30 26.16 21.82
C PRO A 15 -23.55 25.46 22.96
N SER A 16 -24.02 24.28 23.34
CA SER A 16 -23.28 23.42 24.26
C SER A 16 -21.95 22.95 23.64
N ILE A 17 -20.98 22.58 24.48
CA ILE A 17 -19.68 22.03 24.00
C ILE A 17 -19.91 20.80 23.10
N ALA A 18 -20.89 19.95 23.44
CA ALA A 18 -21.23 18.77 22.65
C ALA A 18 -21.76 19.14 21.24
N GLU A 19 -22.66 20.12 21.16
CA GLU A 19 -23.17 20.62 19.87
C GLU A 19 -22.07 21.28 19.03
N LEU A 20 -21.16 22.01 19.68
CA LEU A 20 -20.02 22.62 19.02
C LEU A 20 -19.09 21.56 18.42
N CYS A 21 -18.76 20.51 19.17
CA CYS A 21 -17.95 19.39 18.68
C CYS A 21 -18.59 18.67 17.49
N LEU A 22 -19.92 18.55 17.45
CA LEU A 22 -20.64 17.97 16.31
C LEU A 22 -20.61 18.88 15.09
N ARG A 23 -20.84 20.19 15.28
CA ARG A 23 -20.88 21.18 14.19
C ARG A 23 -19.51 21.52 13.61
N LEU A 24 -18.44 21.36 14.39
CA LEU A 24 -17.06 21.63 13.96
C LEU A 24 -16.33 20.40 13.43
N LYS A 25 -17.02 19.26 13.24
CA LYS A 25 -16.40 18.11 12.58
C LYS A 25 -15.98 18.51 11.17
N PRO A 26 -14.71 18.27 10.79
CA PRO A 26 -14.24 18.61 9.47
C PRO A 26 -14.99 17.75 8.44
N SER A 27 -15.50 18.39 7.41
CA SER A 27 -16.22 17.74 6.32
C SER A 27 -15.27 17.45 5.16
N MET A 28 -15.63 16.51 4.29
CA MET A 28 -14.88 16.20 3.07
C MET A 28 -14.66 17.47 2.20
N ALA A 29 -15.65 18.36 2.16
CA ALA A 29 -15.57 19.62 1.43
C ALA A 29 -14.50 20.56 1.98
N ASP A 30 -14.19 20.52 3.29
CA ASP A 30 -13.13 21.33 3.88
C ASP A 30 -11.73 20.89 3.40
N PHE A 31 -11.60 19.65 2.90
CA PHE A 31 -10.38 19.11 2.29
C PHE A 31 -10.38 19.17 0.75
N GLY A 32 -11.40 19.77 0.13
CA GLY A 32 -11.55 19.79 -1.33
C GLY A 32 -11.91 18.43 -1.94
N LEU A 33 -12.33 17.46 -1.12
CA LEU A 33 -12.78 16.15 -1.58
C LEU A 33 -14.20 16.28 -2.17
N THR A 34 -14.39 15.70 -3.35
CA THR A 34 -15.69 15.69 -4.04
C THR A 34 -16.63 14.64 -3.47
N ASP A 35 -17.93 14.82 -3.70
CA ASP A 35 -18.93 13.82 -3.35
C ASP A 35 -18.63 12.47 -4.04
N PRO A 36 -18.78 11.32 -3.35
CA PRO A 36 -18.38 10.01 -3.89
C PRO A 36 -19.06 9.66 -5.21
N GLU A 37 -20.31 10.04 -5.44
CA GLU A 37 -21.00 9.76 -6.70
C GLU A 37 -20.50 10.65 -7.84
N VAL A 38 -20.16 11.90 -7.53
CA VAL A 38 -19.57 12.83 -8.49
C VAL A 38 -18.17 12.35 -8.87
N ALA A 39 -17.37 11.94 -7.89
CA ALA A 39 -16.05 11.34 -8.09
C ALA A 39 -16.12 10.09 -8.98
N PHE A 40 -17.07 9.19 -8.74
CA PHE A 40 -17.23 7.99 -9.55
C PHE A 40 -17.61 8.32 -11.01
N LYS A 41 -18.52 9.27 -11.22
CA LYS A 41 -18.91 9.72 -12.56
C LYS A 41 -17.72 10.33 -13.32
N GLU A 42 -16.91 11.14 -12.65
CA GLU A 42 -15.69 11.70 -13.23
C GLU A 42 -14.70 10.59 -13.61
N ALA A 43 -14.47 9.63 -12.71
CA ALA A 43 -13.60 8.48 -12.95
C ALA A 43 -14.03 7.66 -14.17
N CYS A 44 -15.32 7.33 -14.29
CA CYS A 44 -15.84 6.63 -15.48
C CYS A 44 -15.71 7.47 -16.76
N SER A 45 -15.98 8.77 -16.71
CA SER A 45 -15.98 9.64 -17.89
C SER A 45 -14.58 9.87 -18.45
N HIS A 46 -13.56 9.89 -17.59
CA HIS A 46 -12.18 10.22 -17.94
C HIS A 46 -11.22 9.04 -17.83
N ALA A 47 -11.72 7.82 -17.61
CA ALA A 47 -10.91 6.61 -17.56
C ALA A 47 -10.06 6.37 -18.83
N GLY A 48 -10.52 6.80 -20.00
CA GLY A 48 -9.78 6.69 -21.26
C GLY A 48 -8.65 7.72 -21.44
N ASN A 49 -8.61 8.80 -20.65
CA ASN A 49 -7.59 9.84 -20.73
C ASN A 49 -7.11 10.29 -19.35
N VAL A 50 -6.44 9.40 -18.64
CA VAL A 50 -6.03 9.61 -17.24
C VAL A 50 -5.01 10.74 -17.08
N HIS A 51 -4.03 10.83 -18.00
CA HIS A 51 -2.91 11.77 -17.89
C HIS A 51 -3.23 13.15 -18.45
N GLY A 52 -4.17 13.25 -19.41
CA GLY A 52 -4.56 14.51 -20.04
C GLY A 52 -5.74 15.20 -19.39
N HIS A 53 -6.40 14.57 -18.41
CA HIS A 53 -7.55 15.15 -17.70
C HIS A 53 -7.13 15.90 -16.43
N ALA A 54 -7.73 17.07 -16.21
CA ALA A 54 -7.57 17.83 -14.98
C ALA A 54 -8.57 17.32 -13.93
N TRP A 55 -8.12 16.37 -13.12
CA TRP A 55 -8.92 15.74 -12.07
C TRP A 55 -9.38 16.74 -11.00
N SER A 56 -10.64 16.65 -10.58
CA SER A 56 -11.19 17.52 -9.52
C SER A 56 -10.43 17.39 -8.21
N HIS A 57 -9.98 16.19 -7.88
CA HIS A 57 -9.10 15.95 -6.74
C HIS A 57 -8.19 14.75 -7.03
N GLN A 58 -6.99 14.76 -6.47
CA GLN A 58 -6.01 13.68 -6.62
C GLN A 58 -6.58 12.33 -6.14
N ALA A 59 -7.43 12.35 -5.11
CA ALA A 59 -8.08 11.17 -4.54
C ALA A 59 -8.98 10.44 -5.56
N VAL A 60 -9.63 11.18 -6.48
CA VAL A 60 -10.47 10.59 -7.54
C VAL A 60 -9.60 9.79 -8.50
N ARG A 61 -8.44 10.34 -8.90
CA ARG A 61 -7.48 9.68 -9.78
C ARG A 61 -6.91 8.42 -9.13
N GLU A 62 -6.49 8.50 -7.86
CA GLU A 62 -5.93 7.35 -7.14
C GLU A 62 -6.97 6.25 -6.90
N ALA A 63 -8.22 6.60 -6.55
CA ALA A 63 -9.31 5.64 -6.42
C ALA A 63 -9.65 4.96 -7.77
N GLY A 64 -9.62 5.73 -8.86
CA GLY A 64 -9.78 5.21 -10.22
C GLY A 64 -8.64 4.27 -10.62
N ALA A 65 -7.40 4.60 -10.25
CA ALA A 65 -6.24 3.74 -10.47
C ALA A 65 -6.34 2.42 -9.70
N ALA A 66 -6.76 2.47 -8.42
CA ALA A 66 -6.96 1.30 -7.58
C ALA A 66 -8.09 0.39 -8.09
N THR A 67 -9.16 0.98 -8.64
CA THR A 67 -10.28 0.24 -9.23
C THR A 67 -9.92 -0.33 -10.60
N GLY A 68 -9.03 0.31 -11.34
CA GLY A 68 -8.64 -0.05 -12.70
C GLY A 68 -9.34 0.80 -13.76
N PHE A 69 -8.60 1.71 -14.39
CA PHE A 69 -9.16 2.57 -15.44
C PHE A 69 -9.63 1.81 -16.68
N TRP A 70 -8.96 0.71 -17.03
CA TRP A 70 -9.39 -0.11 -18.17
C TRP A 70 -10.77 -0.72 -17.94
N ASP A 71 -11.03 -1.24 -16.73
CA ASP A 71 -12.33 -1.79 -16.36
C ASP A 71 -13.40 -0.71 -16.33
N LEU A 72 -13.07 0.47 -15.78
CA LEU A 72 -13.98 1.62 -15.74
C LEU A 72 -14.36 2.15 -17.14
N SER A 73 -13.45 2.06 -18.13
CA SER A 73 -13.74 2.50 -19.50
C SER A 73 -14.46 1.46 -20.35
N HIS A 74 -14.31 0.16 -20.05
CA HIS A 74 -14.84 -0.95 -20.87
C HIS A 74 -16.04 -1.67 -20.24
N VAL A 75 -16.79 -0.98 -19.38
CA VAL A 75 -17.99 -1.55 -18.75
C VAL A 75 -19.05 -1.90 -19.80
N ALA A 76 -19.32 -3.20 -19.97
CA ALA A 76 -20.28 -3.70 -20.94
C ALA A 76 -21.69 -3.89 -20.36
N SER A 77 -21.81 -4.10 -19.05
CA SER A 77 -23.08 -4.37 -18.37
C SER A 77 -23.34 -3.50 -17.13
N ASP A 78 -24.61 -3.28 -16.79
CA ASP A 78 -25.01 -2.58 -15.56
C ASP A 78 -24.61 -3.32 -14.28
N ILE A 79 -24.50 -4.66 -14.36
CA ILE A 79 -24.04 -5.50 -13.24
C ILE A 79 -22.57 -5.22 -12.96
N GLU A 80 -21.73 -5.18 -13.99
CA GLU A 80 -20.30 -4.83 -13.86
C GLU A 80 -20.13 -3.39 -13.40
N ARG A 81 -20.93 -2.46 -13.93
CA ARG A 81 -20.94 -1.06 -13.47
C ARG A 81 -21.21 -0.98 -11.97
N SER A 82 -22.21 -1.70 -11.49
CA SER A 82 -22.60 -1.71 -10.07
C SER A 82 -21.52 -2.33 -9.19
N ARG A 83 -20.83 -3.37 -9.69
CA ARG A 83 -19.69 -3.98 -8.99
C ARG A 83 -18.50 -3.01 -8.90
N LEU A 84 -18.08 -2.43 -10.01
CA LEU A 84 -16.97 -1.47 -10.06
C LEU A 84 -17.28 -0.22 -9.23
N ARG A 85 -18.53 0.26 -9.23
CA ARG A 85 -18.97 1.35 -8.36
C ARG A 85 -18.74 1.03 -6.89
N LYS A 86 -19.11 -0.18 -6.43
CA LYS A 86 -18.89 -0.57 -5.03
C LYS A 86 -17.40 -0.60 -4.67
N ILE A 87 -16.57 -1.12 -5.57
CA ILE A 87 -15.12 -1.17 -5.37
C ILE A 87 -14.55 0.25 -5.30
N PHE A 88 -14.89 1.10 -6.27
CA PHE A 88 -14.45 2.48 -6.32
C PHE A 88 -14.83 3.27 -5.07
N LEU A 89 -16.09 3.15 -4.62
CA LEU A 89 -16.56 3.87 -3.44
C LEU A 89 -15.82 3.44 -2.17
N ALA A 90 -15.53 2.14 -2.02
CA ALA A 90 -14.75 1.64 -0.89
C ALA A 90 -13.31 2.18 -0.90
N GLU A 91 -12.65 2.17 -2.06
CA GLU A 91 -11.29 2.73 -2.21
C GLU A 91 -11.27 4.25 -1.99
N TYR A 92 -12.23 4.98 -2.57
CA TYR A 92 -12.36 6.42 -2.39
C TYR A 92 -12.61 6.79 -0.93
N GLU A 93 -13.49 6.06 -0.23
CA GLU A 93 -13.74 6.25 1.20
C GLU A 93 -12.47 6.00 2.03
N ALA A 94 -11.71 4.95 1.72
CA ALA A 94 -10.44 4.66 2.40
C ALA A 94 -9.41 5.79 2.21
N ILE A 95 -9.31 6.34 0.99
CA ILE A 95 -8.44 7.47 0.68
C ILE A 95 -8.93 8.73 1.40
N CYS A 96 -10.22 9.04 1.37
CA CYS A 96 -10.81 10.18 2.08
C CYS A 96 -10.51 10.11 3.58
N ASN A 97 -10.73 8.95 4.21
CA ASN A 97 -10.44 8.76 5.63
C ASN A 97 -8.95 8.97 5.95
N ARG A 98 -8.06 8.50 5.07
CA ARG A 98 -6.61 8.72 5.20
C ARG A 98 -6.24 10.20 5.09
N VAL A 99 -6.80 10.92 4.12
CA VAL A 99 -6.56 12.35 3.92
C VAL A 99 -7.09 13.17 5.10
N MET A 100 -8.29 12.84 5.58
CA MET A 100 -8.89 13.50 6.75
C MET A 100 -8.09 13.24 8.04
N ALA A 101 -7.37 12.11 8.12
CA ALA A 101 -6.43 11.82 9.19
C ALA A 101 -5.04 12.49 9.03
N GLY A 102 -4.83 13.27 7.95
CA GLY A 102 -3.57 13.95 7.65
C GLY A 102 -2.55 13.12 6.86
N GLY A 103 -2.96 11.96 6.34
CA GLY A 103 -2.12 11.11 5.51
C GLY A 103 -2.05 11.55 4.04
N ASN A 104 -1.18 10.89 3.26
CA ASN A 104 -0.98 11.21 1.85
C ASN A 104 -2.00 10.53 0.94
N VAL A 105 -2.35 11.18 -0.17
CA VAL A 105 -3.35 10.67 -1.14
C VAL A 105 -2.79 9.51 -1.96
N SER A 106 -1.50 9.53 -2.28
CA SER A 106 -0.86 8.52 -3.13
C SER A 106 -0.66 7.20 -2.40
N ASN A 107 -1.03 6.08 -3.04
CA ASN A 107 -0.61 4.75 -2.62
C ASN A 107 0.68 4.33 -3.35
N VAL A 108 1.68 5.22 -3.38
CA VAL A 108 3.04 4.76 -3.69
C VAL A 108 3.47 4.01 -2.45
N ALA A 109 3.29 2.69 -2.44
CA ALA A 109 4.15 1.84 -1.65
C ALA A 109 5.57 2.30 -1.98
N LEU A 110 6.31 2.81 -0.98
CA LEU A 110 7.74 2.98 -1.15
C LEU A 110 8.23 1.61 -1.63
N LEU A 111 8.57 1.49 -2.91
CA LEU A 111 9.39 0.39 -3.36
C LEU A 111 10.66 0.55 -2.55
N GLU A 112 10.82 -0.31 -1.55
CA GLU A 112 12.08 -0.42 -0.81
C GLU A 112 13.12 -0.83 -1.84
N SER A 113 13.80 0.15 -2.44
CA SER A 113 14.99 -0.10 -3.23
C SER A 113 16.03 -0.72 -2.29
N ASP A 114 16.76 -1.72 -2.76
CA ASP A 114 17.89 -2.30 -2.02
C ASP A 114 18.91 -1.24 -1.59
N ASP A 115 18.93 -0.07 -2.25
CA ASP A 115 19.74 1.09 -1.85
C ASP A 115 19.35 1.68 -0.49
N MET A 116 18.13 1.45 -0.01
CA MET A 116 17.65 1.89 1.31
C MET A 116 18.00 0.90 2.43
N LYS A 117 18.56 -0.28 2.11
CA LYS A 117 19.05 -1.22 3.12
C LYS A 117 20.32 -0.69 3.79
N SER A 118 20.42 -0.91 5.10
CA SER A 118 21.58 -0.47 5.87
C SER A 118 22.87 -1.06 5.29
N ALA A 119 23.98 -0.33 5.40
CA ALA A 119 25.30 -0.83 5.01
C ALA A 119 25.64 -2.18 5.69
N ILE A 120 25.10 -2.41 6.89
CA ILE A 120 25.25 -3.67 7.64
C ILE A 120 24.50 -4.82 6.95
N GLU A 121 23.23 -4.62 6.59
CA GLU A 121 22.41 -5.64 5.91
C GLU A 121 22.96 -6.01 4.53
N ARG A 122 23.52 -5.04 3.80
CA ARG A 122 24.19 -5.30 2.52
C ARG A 122 25.47 -6.12 2.68
N ALA A 123 26.23 -5.88 3.73
CA ALA A 123 27.43 -6.66 4.04
C ALA A 123 27.09 -8.09 4.47
N GLU A 124 26.02 -8.27 5.26
CA GLU A 124 25.54 -9.58 5.68
C GLU A 124 25.01 -10.41 4.50
N ALA A 125 24.25 -9.80 3.60
CA ALA A 125 23.77 -10.48 2.39
C ALA A 125 24.93 -10.93 1.49
N ALA A 126 25.90 -10.05 1.24
CA ALA A 126 27.09 -10.39 0.45
C ALA A 126 27.93 -11.49 1.11
N ALA A 127 28.10 -11.44 2.44
CA ALA A 127 28.81 -12.48 3.18
C ALA A 127 28.05 -13.82 3.15
N ASN A 128 26.71 -13.81 3.24
CA ASN A 128 25.91 -15.02 3.15
C ASN A 128 26.02 -15.65 1.76
N GLU A 129 25.93 -14.86 0.69
CA GLU A 129 26.10 -15.34 -0.69
C GLU A 129 27.47 -15.97 -0.94
N GLU A 130 28.53 -15.38 -0.39
CA GLU A 130 29.88 -15.93 -0.47
C GLU A 130 30.01 -17.24 0.30
N SER A 131 29.41 -17.31 1.50
CA SER A 131 29.37 -18.53 2.31
C SER A 131 28.61 -19.66 1.62
N GLU A 132 27.49 -19.35 0.97
CA GLU A 132 26.69 -20.31 0.22
C GLU A 132 27.40 -20.78 -1.03
N ARG A 133 28.08 -19.89 -1.75
CA ARG A 133 28.88 -20.26 -2.92
C ARG A 133 30.02 -21.20 -2.51
N ARG A 134 30.74 -20.85 -1.44
CA ARG A 134 31.82 -21.68 -0.91
C ARG A 134 31.32 -23.03 -0.42
N MET A 135 30.15 -23.08 0.22
CA MET A 135 29.49 -24.33 0.61
C MET A 135 29.10 -25.15 -0.62
N ARG A 136 28.48 -24.53 -1.64
CA ARG A 136 28.11 -25.22 -2.89
C ARG A 136 29.33 -25.82 -3.58
N ASP A 137 30.41 -25.07 -3.70
CA ASP A 137 31.66 -25.53 -4.32
C ASP A 137 32.30 -26.67 -3.50
N PHE A 138 32.27 -26.56 -2.18
CA PHE A 138 32.77 -27.60 -1.27
C PHE A 138 32.02 -28.94 -1.45
N TRP A 139 30.69 -28.90 -1.55
CA TRP A 139 29.88 -30.10 -1.79
C TRP A 139 30.04 -30.64 -3.22
N ALA A 140 30.06 -29.76 -4.22
CA ALA A 140 30.25 -30.12 -5.63
C ALA A 140 31.62 -30.79 -5.88
N SER A 141 32.68 -30.34 -5.21
CA SER A 141 34.04 -30.92 -5.35
C SER A 141 34.12 -32.39 -4.89
N ARG A 142 33.22 -32.83 -4.00
CA ARG A 142 33.09 -34.22 -3.56
C ARG A 142 32.07 -35.03 -4.35
N GLY A 143 31.37 -34.41 -5.31
CA GLY A 143 30.32 -35.07 -6.07
C GLY A 143 29.08 -35.42 -5.25
N GLU A 144 28.90 -34.78 -4.09
CA GLU A 144 27.78 -35.03 -3.19
C GLU A 144 26.77 -33.87 -3.19
N GLU A 145 25.48 -34.19 -3.07
CA GLU A 145 24.45 -33.15 -2.88
C GLU A 145 24.55 -32.53 -1.47
N PRO A 146 24.36 -31.21 -1.35
CA PRO A 146 24.32 -30.54 -0.06
C PRO A 146 23.20 -31.10 0.84
N PRO A 147 23.42 -31.17 2.17
CA PRO A 147 22.46 -31.76 3.10
C PRO A 147 21.14 -31.00 3.08
N LYS A 148 20.02 -31.74 3.05
CA LYS A 148 18.68 -31.14 2.91
C LYS A 148 18.07 -30.76 4.27
N THR A 149 18.64 -31.25 5.37
CA THR A 149 18.15 -30.96 6.73
C THR A 149 19.29 -30.63 7.71
N PRO A 150 19.04 -29.80 8.74
CA PRO A 150 20.07 -29.45 9.74
C PRO A 150 20.59 -30.65 10.53
N ARG A 151 19.74 -31.65 10.79
CA ARG A 151 20.12 -32.85 11.55
C ARG A 151 21.07 -33.75 10.76
N GLU A 152 20.84 -33.87 9.45
CA GLU A 152 21.74 -34.58 8.53
C GLU A 152 23.06 -33.83 8.34
N ALA A 153 23.02 -32.49 8.26
CA ALA A 153 24.23 -31.68 8.19
C ALA A 153 25.13 -31.89 9.42
N LEU A 154 24.55 -31.94 10.62
CA LEU A 154 25.27 -32.21 11.87
C LEU A 154 25.84 -33.62 11.93
N ASP A 155 25.10 -34.63 11.45
CA ASP A 155 25.56 -36.03 11.44
C ASP A 155 26.72 -36.23 10.45
N ARG A 156 26.64 -35.60 9.27
CA ARG A 156 27.74 -35.58 8.28
C ARG A 156 28.95 -34.80 8.78
N MET A 157 28.76 -33.65 9.44
CA MET A 157 29.86 -32.90 10.07
C MET A 157 30.53 -33.69 11.18
N LYS A 158 29.76 -34.45 11.95
CA LYS A 158 30.30 -35.33 13.01
C LYS A 158 31.13 -36.48 12.41
N GLY A 159 30.65 -37.13 11.35
CA GLY A 159 31.41 -38.13 10.62
C GLY A 159 32.74 -37.60 10.05
N MET A 160 32.76 -36.35 9.55
CA MET A 160 33.99 -35.70 9.07
C MET A 160 35.03 -35.45 10.17
N LEU A 161 34.57 -35.11 11.38
CA LEU A 161 35.44 -34.87 12.53
C LEU A 161 36.05 -36.18 13.07
N ASP A 162 35.31 -37.29 12.97
CA ASP A 162 35.77 -38.61 13.40
C ASP A 162 36.80 -39.22 12.41
N GLU A 163 36.68 -38.95 11.10
CA GLU A 163 37.66 -39.41 10.09
C GLU A 163 38.95 -38.56 10.05
N GLY A 164 38.87 -37.27 10.42
CA GLY A 164 40.02 -36.38 10.52
C GLY A 164 40.86 -36.54 11.80
N GLY A 165 40.41 -37.37 12.75
CA GLY A 165 41.10 -37.66 14.01
C GLY A 165 42.03 -38.87 13.98
N ALA A 166 42.21 -39.52 12.82
CA ALA A 166 43.05 -40.72 12.65
C ALA A 166 44.26 -40.45 11.73
N ALA A 167 44.93 -39.31 11.91
CA ALA A 167 46.23 -39.00 11.32
C ALA A 167 47.20 -38.51 12.41
#